data_AF-A0A662W5H6-F1
#
_entry.id   AF-A0A662W5H6-F1
#
_cell.length_a   1.000
_cell.length_b   1.000
_cell.length_c   1.000
_cell.angle_alpha   90.00
_cell.angle_beta   90.00
_cell.angle_gamma   90.00
#
_symmetry.space_group_name_H-M   'P 1'
#
loop_
_entity.id
_entity.type
_entity.pdbx_description
1 polymer ?
#
loop_
_entity_poly.entity_id
_entity_poly.type
_entity_poly.pdbx_seq_one_letter_code
_entity_poly.pdbx_strand_id
1 'polypeptide(L)'
;MRIGIKYCGGCNPTYEREKIEEIIRKNFTSAEIVYTSNLTDVDVLVLISGCKHACAIESIDENDVQKIVSFDEPRNEWEITKEIKLALKNK
;
A
#
# COMPACT_ATOMS: atom_id res chain seq x y z
N MET A 1 -6.82 0.79 13.86
CA MET A 1 -6.32 0.15 12.63
C MET A 1 -5.45 1.17 11.93
N ARG A 2 -4.23 0.80 11.57
CA ARG A 2 -3.23 1.71 11.02
C ARG A 2 -2.75 1.19 9.67
N ILE A 3 -2.94 1.98 8.62
CA ILE A 3 -2.56 1.65 7.25
C ILE A 3 -1.34 2.50 6.91
N GLY A 4 -0.21 1.83 6.68
CA GLY A 4 0.98 2.47 6.15
C GLY A 4 0.85 2.69 4.65
N ILE A 5 1.25 3.84 4.14
CA ILE A 5 1.42 4.08 2.70
C ILE A 5 2.90 4.41 2.45
N LYS A 6 3.50 3.68 1.51
CA LYS A 6 4.84 3.97 1.01
C LYS A 6 4.80 4.10 -0.50
N TYR A 7 5.25 5.25 -0.98
CA TYR A 7 5.38 5.51 -2.41
C TYR A 7 6.74 5.05 -2.92
N CYS A 8 6.76 4.51 -4.13
CA CYS A 8 7.98 4.14 -4.84
C CYS A 8 7.90 4.47 -6.33
N GLY A 9 9.05 4.53 -7.01
CA GLY A 9 9.11 4.56 -8.47
C GLY A 9 8.60 5.86 -9.08
N GLY A 10 8.87 7.00 -8.42
CA GLY A 10 8.48 8.33 -8.92
C GLY A 10 9.18 8.80 -10.19
N CYS A 11 10.11 8.01 -10.74
CA CYS A 11 10.94 8.39 -11.88
C CYS A 11 10.15 8.43 -13.20
N ASN A 12 9.05 7.67 -13.33
CA ASN A 12 8.13 7.71 -14.48
C ASN A 12 6.77 7.04 -14.17
N PRO A 13 5.81 7.72 -13.51
CA PRO A 13 4.54 7.12 -13.15
C PRO A 13 3.67 6.84 -14.39
N THR A 14 3.34 5.57 -14.62
CA THR A 14 2.46 5.16 -15.73
C THR A 14 0.97 5.37 -15.43
N TYR A 15 0.63 5.80 -14.21
CA TYR A 15 -0.74 6.05 -13.77
C TYR A 15 -0.83 7.04 -12.61
N GLU A 16 -2.04 7.55 -12.37
CA GLU A 16 -2.38 8.43 -11.25
C GLU A 16 -2.42 7.65 -9.93
N ARG A 17 -1.24 7.47 -9.33
CA ARG A 17 -1.04 6.77 -8.05
C ARG A 17 -1.88 7.32 -6.90
N GLU A 18 -2.17 8.62 -6.93
CA GLU A 18 -3.01 9.32 -5.96
C GLU A 18 -4.44 8.77 -5.91
N LYS A 19 -4.96 8.23 -7.02
CA LYS A 19 -6.30 7.60 -7.06
C LYS A 19 -6.38 6.38 -6.15
N ILE A 20 -5.29 5.62 -6.02
CA ILE A 20 -5.23 4.49 -5.09
C ILE A 20 -5.35 4.98 -3.65
N GLU A 21 -4.60 6.01 -3.29
CA GLU A 21 -4.67 6.61 -1.96
C GLU A 21 -6.05 7.21 -1.66
N GLU A 22 -6.66 7.92 -2.61
CA GLU A 22 -8.00 8.49 -2.47
C GLU A 22 -9.04 7.40 -2.16
N ILE A 23 -8.98 6.28 -2.90
CA ILE A 23 -9.85 5.13 -2.68
C ILE A 23 -9.65 4.54 -1.28
N ILE A 24 -8.41 4.45 -0.80
CA ILE A 24 -8.09 3.95 0.55
C ILE A 24 -8.68 4.88 1.60
N ARG A 25 -8.46 6.20 1.48
CA ARG A 25 -8.99 7.20 2.41
C ARG A 25 -10.52 7.19 2.46
N LYS A 26 -11.16 7.03 1.29
CA LYS A 26 -12.62 6.96 1.15
C LYS A 26 -13.22 5.71 1.80
N ASN A 27 -12.56 4.55 1.69
CA ASN A 27 -13.11 3.26 2.15
C ASN A 27 -12.67 2.86 3.57
N PHE A 28 -11.57 3.42 4.07
CA PHE A 28 -11.01 3.11 5.38
C PHE A 28 -10.99 4.36 6.29
N THR A 29 -12.14 5.04 6.39
CA THR A 29 -12.29 6.30 7.14
C THR A 29 -11.96 6.19 8.64
N SER A 30 -12.16 5.02 9.23
CA SER A 30 -11.82 4.74 10.64
C SER A 30 -10.36 4.29 10.85
N ALA A 31 -9.57 4.20 9.77
CA ALA A 31 -8.17 3.82 9.83
C ALA A 31 -7.27 5.06 9.94
N GLU A 32 -6.22 4.97 10.76
CA GLU A 32 -5.15 5.96 10.74
C GLU A 32 -4.24 5.67 9.55
N ILE A 33 -4.19 6.59 8.60
CA ILE A 33 -3.32 6.48 7.43
C ILE A 33 -2.02 7.24 7.71
N VAL A 34 -0.90 6.52 7.67
CA VAL A 34 0.43 7.07 7.95
C VAL A 34 1.37 6.82 6.79
N TYR A 35 2.21 7.79 6.47
CA TYR A 35 3.28 7.59 5.50
C TYR A 35 4.51 7.06 6.22
N THR A 36 4.85 5.80 5.98
CA THR A 36 5.96 5.17 6.67
C THR A 36 6.56 4.06 5.82
N SER A 37 7.86 3.84 6.00
CA SER A 37 8.54 2.61 5.53
C SER A 37 8.69 1.59 6.64
N ASN A 38 8.31 1.93 7.88
CA ASN A 38 8.42 1.08 9.04
C ASN A 38 7.19 0.17 9.17
N LEU A 39 7.40 -1.14 9.14
CA LEU A 39 6.35 -2.14 9.22
C LEU A 39 5.86 -2.39 10.65
N THR A 40 6.71 -2.13 11.65
CA THR A 40 6.38 -2.39 13.06
C THR A 40 5.27 -1.50 13.61
N ASP A 41 4.96 -0.41 12.91
CA ASP A 41 4.02 0.64 13.34
C ASP A 41 2.65 0.55 12.67
N VAL A 42 2.41 -0.44 11.79
CA VAL A 42 1.19 -0.52 10.95
C VAL A 42 0.60 -1.92 10.90
N ASP A 43 -0.72 -2.02 10.72
CA ASP A 43 -1.41 -3.31 10.54
C ASP A 43 -1.26 -3.87 9.11
N VAL A 44 -1.05 -2.99 8.13
CA VAL A 44 -0.81 -3.30 6.71
C VAL A 44 -0.01 -2.16 6.09
N LEU A 45 0.97 -2.50 5.25
CA LEU A 45 1.70 -1.53 4.45
C LEU A 45 1.25 -1.62 2.99
N VAL A 46 0.80 -0.51 2.45
CA VAL A 46 0.42 -0.36 1.05
C VAL A 46 1.57 0.31 0.30
N LEU A 47 2.17 -0.43 -0.63
CA LEU A 47 3.19 0.05 -1.54
C LEU A 47 2.52 0.54 -2.83
N ILE A 48 2.68 1.81 -3.16
CA ILE A 48 2.16 2.39 -4.41
C ILE A 48 3.35 2.74 -5.29
N SER A 49 3.62 1.90 -6.30
CA SER A 49 4.78 1.98 -7.17
C SER A 49 4.40 2.55 -8.54
N GLY A 50 5.15 3.54 -9.03
CA GLY A 50 4.93 4.09 -10.38
C GLY A 50 5.60 3.30 -11.50
N CYS A 51 6.47 2.34 -11.14
CA CYS A 51 7.23 1.52 -12.08
C CYS A 51 7.28 0.06 -11.62
N LYS A 52 7.38 -0.87 -12.59
CA LYS A 52 7.44 -2.32 -12.36
C LYS A 52 8.70 -2.80 -11.62
N HIS A 53 9.70 -1.94 -11.47
CA HIS A 53 10.95 -2.30 -10.79
C HIS A 53 10.77 -2.48 -9.28
N ALA A 54 9.69 -1.93 -8.70
CA ALA A 54 9.27 -2.18 -7.31
C ALA A 54 10.40 -2.06 -6.25
N CYS A 55 11.40 -1.20 -6.47
CA CYS A 55 12.60 -1.07 -5.63
C CYS A 55 12.32 -0.83 -4.13
N ALA A 56 11.12 -0.34 -3.76
CA ALA A 56 10.72 -0.19 -2.37
C ALA A 56 10.49 -1.51 -1.63
N ILE A 57 10.29 -2.61 -2.36
CA ILE A 57 10.19 -3.97 -1.80
C ILE A 57 11.56 -4.45 -1.33
N GLU A 58 12.65 -4.12 -2.04
CA GLU A 58 14.02 -4.58 -1.69
C GLU A 58 14.52 -4.03 -0.33
N SER A 59 13.95 -2.91 0.12
CA SER A 59 14.28 -2.30 1.42
C SER A 59 13.47 -2.85 2.60
N ILE A 60 12.66 -3.88 2.37
CA ILE A 60 11.75 -4.42 3.38
C ILE A 60 12.24 -5.78 3.83
N ASP A 61 12.49 -5.92 5.14
CA ASP A 61 12.91 -7.19 5.74
C ASP A 61 11.76 -8.21 5.67
N GLU A 62 12.01 -9.34 5.02
CA GLU A 62 11.12 -10.48 4.85
C GLU A 62 10.54 -11.04 6.16
N ASN A 63 11.19 -10.77 7.31
CA ASN A 63 10.71 -11.15 8.64
C ASN A 63 9.69 -10.17 9.25
N ASP A 64 9.67 -8.91 8.79
CA ASP A 64 8.67 -7.89 9.19
C ASP A 64 7.41 -7.95 8.30
N VAL A 65 7.44 -8.75 7.23
CA VAL A 65 6.37 -8.88 6.22
C VAL A 65 5.28 -9.83 6.72
N GLN A 66 4.45 -9.39 7.66
CA GLN A 66 3.19 -10.11 7.84
C GLN A 66 2.17 -9.69 6.77
N LYS A 67 2.12 -8.41 6.35
CA LYS A 67 1.06 -7.89 5.44
C LYS A 67 1.52 -6.69 4.61
N ILE A 68 1.95 -6.95 3.38
CA ILE A 68 2.22 -5.92 2.36
C ILE A 68 1.25 -6.09 1.20
N VAL A 69 0.67 -5.00 0.74
CA VAL A 69 -0.11 -4.93 -0.49
C VAL A 69 0.58 -3.97 -1.44
N SER A 70 0.86 -4.40 -2.67
CA SER A 70 1.55 -3.56 -3.65
C SER A 70 0.68 -3.31 -4.87
N PHE A 71 0.58 -2.04 -5.26
CA PHE A 71 -0.06 -1.60 -6.50
C PHE A 71 1.00 -0.95 -7.38
N ASP A 72 1.22 -1.50 -8.57
CA ASP A 72 2.17 -1.00 -9.57
C ASP A 72 1.50 -0.61 -10.90
N GLU A 73 0.18 -0.72 -10.96
CA GLU A 73 -0.67 -0.37 -12.09
C GLU A 73 -2.06 0.12 -11.61
N PRO A 74 -2.87 0.74 -12.49
CA PRO A 74 -4.23 1.14 -12.13
C PRO A 74 -5.06 -0.04 -11.64
N ARG A 75 -5.78 0.16 -10.54
CA ARG A 75 -6.77 -0.78 -9.99
C ARG A 75 -8.08 -0.07 -9.74
N ASN A 76 -9.17 -0.81 -9.82
CA ASN A 76 -10.48 -0.26 -9.44
C ASN A 76 -10.70 -0.31 -7.92
N GLU A 77 -11.72 0.41 -7.45
CA GLU A 77 -12.04 0.53 -6.02
C GLU A 77 -12.30 -0.82 -5.33
N TRP A 78 -12.93 -1.76 -6.03
CA TRP A 78 -13.21 -3.09 -5.48
C TRP A 78 -11.94 -3.91 -5.29
N GLU A 79 -11.01 -3.89 -6.25
CA GLU A 79 -9.73 -4.60 -6.16
C GLU A 79 -8.91 -4.09 -4.97
N ILE A 80 -8.74 -2.77 -4.88
CA ILE A 80 -7.94 -2.12 -3.83
C ILE A 80 -8.50 -2.47 -2.45
N THR A 81 -9.81 -2.29 -2.26
CA THR A 81 -10.45 -2.54 -0.96
C THR A 81 -10.44 -4.02 -0.60
N LYS A 82 -10.59 -4.92 -1.57
CA LYS A 82 -10.53 -6.37 -1.36
C LYS A 82 -9.15 -6.81 -0.89
N GLU A 83 -8.09 -6.39 -1.57
CA GLU A 83 -6.72 -6.78 -1.23
C GLU A 83 -6.32 -6.31 0.17
N ILE A 84 -6.62 -5.05 0.50
CA ILE A 84 -6.34 -4.51 1.84
C ILE A 84 -7.15 -5.24 2.91
N LYS A 85 -8.43 -5.55 2.66
CA LYS A 85 -9.26 -6.33 3.61
C LYS A 85 -8.75 -7.76 3.79
N LEU A 86 -8.27 -8.41 2.72
CA LEU A 86 -7.68 -9.74 2.80
C LEU A 86 -6.40 -9.73 3.62
N ALA A 87 -5.52 -8.76 3.36
CA ALA A 87 -4.33 -8.55 4.19
C ALA A 87 -4.75 -8.37 5.66
N LEU A 88 -5.66 -7.45 5.97
CA LEU A 88 -6.13 -7.20 7.34
C LEU A 88 -6.74 -8.44 8.02
N LYS A 89 -7.48 -9.31 7.31
CA LYS A 89 -8.15 -10.50 7.88
C LYS A 89 -7.22 -11.64 8.31
N ASN A 90 -6.04 -11.77 7.70
CA ASN A 90 -5.06 -12.81 8.06
C ASN A 90 -4.30 -12.47 9.36
N LYS A 91 -5.01 -11.92 10.37
CA LYS A 91 -4.43 -11.45 11.64
C LYS A 91 -4.58 -12.52 12.71
#